data_AF-A0A0R2VDL2-F1
#
_entry.id   AF-A0A0R2VDL2-F1
#
_cell.length_a   1.000
_cell.length_b   1.000
_cell.length_c   1.000
_cell.angle_alpha   90.00
_cell.angle_beta   90.00
_cell.angle_gamma   90.00
#
_symmetry.space_group_name_H-M   'P 1'
#
loop_
_entity.id
_entity.type
_entity.pdbx_description
1 polymer ?
#
loop_
_entity_poly.entity_id
_entity_poly.type
_entity_poly.pdbx_seq_one_letter_code
_entity_poly.pdbx_strand_id
1 'polypeptide(L)'
;MASLLFTATAASAQVSEYAGTMYASMTEASFQWMEDRIATLDEVVNLTDDQQTAVKEITVRYAYRVDALLKKDMEPEKLAMHKNDLFQYRMDDYKNILTPSQLSLLEENMELLQADNKE
;
A
#
# COMPACT_ATOMS: atom_id res chain seq x y z
N MET A 1 -20.40 -14.23 39.42
CA MET A 1 -19.17 -14.05 38.62
C MET A 1 -19.62 -13.69 37.21
N ALA A 2 -19.47 -12.43 36.80
CA ALA A 2 -19.85 -12.00 35.45
C ALA A 2 -18.59 -12.00 34.58
N SER A 3 -18.56 -12.90 33.60
CA SER A 3 -17.52 -12.97 32.58
C SER A 3 -17.55 -11.69 31.73
N LEU A 4 -16.46 -10.92 31.77
CA LEU A 4 -16.17 -9.87 30.80
C LEU A 4 -15.53 -10.52 29.58
N LEU A 5 -16.38 -10.92 28.63
CA LEU A 5 -15.98 -11.12 27.23
C LEU A 5 -16.61 -9.97 26.46
N PHE A 6 -15.85 -8.95 26.09
CA PHE A 6 -16.03 -8.20 24.84
C PHE A 6 -14.99 -7.08 24.75
N THR A 7 -13.98 -7.26 23.90
CA THR A 7 -13.36 -6.19 23.10
C THR A 7 -12.37 -6.83 22.12
N ALA A 8 -12.89 -7.45 21.07
CA ALA A 8 -12.08 -7.81 19.89
C ALA A 8 -12.77 -7.45 18.56
N THR A 9 -14.03 -6.99 18.60
CA THR A 9 -14.87 -6.79 17.41
C THR A 9 -14.97 -5.34 16.93
N ALA A 10 -14.50 -4.36 17.71
CA ALA A 10 -14.59 -2.94 17.34
C ALA A 10 -13.48 -2.49 16.36
N ALA A 11 -12.29 -3.08 16.47
CA ALA A 11 -11.15 -2.71 15.61
C ALA A 11 -11.33 -3.17 14.16
N SER A 12 -11.87 -4.37 13.93
CA SER A 12 -12.09 -4.90 12.58
C SER A 12 -13.21 -4.20 11.81
N ALA A 13 -14.26 -3.74 12.51
CA ALA A 13 -15.36 -3.00 11.90
C ALA A 13 -14.93 -1.60 11.44
N GLN A 14 -14.15 -0.87 12.27
CA GLN A 14 -13.60 0.43 11.87
C GLN A 14 -12.60 0.33 10.73
N VAL A 15 -11.79 -0.73 10.67
CA VAL A 15 -10.85 -0.96 9.56
C VAL A 15 -11.61 -1.25 8.26
N SER A 16 -12.71 -2.00 8.31
CA SER A 16 -13.56 -2.28 7.14
C SER A 16 -14.29 -1.03 6.63
N GLU A 17 -14.83 -0.19 7.52
CA GLU A 17 -15.48 1.07 7.16
C GLU A 17 -14.45 2.09 6.63
N TYR A 18 -13.29 2.19 7.25
CA TYR A 18 -12.19 3.05 6.82
C TYR A 18 -11.68 2.66 5.43
N ALA A 19 -11.49 1.36 5.17
CA ALA A 19 -11.19 0.87 3.84
C ALA A 19 -12.27 1.29 2.84
N GLY A 20 -13.56 1.05 3.14
CA GLY A 20 -14.69 1.44 2.29
C GLY A 20 -14.72 2.93 1.92
N THR A 21 -14.41 3.81 2.87
CA THR A 21 -14.32 5.26 2.59
C THR A 21 -13.10 5.65 1.75
N MET A 22 -11.95 4.98 1.93
CA MET A 22 -10.78 5.18 1.06
C MET A 22 -11.13 4.79 -0.37
N TYR A 23 -11.76 3.62 -0.57
CA TYR A 23 -12.18 3.16 -1.89
C TYR A 23 -13.10 4.17 -2.59
N ALA A 24 -14.09 4.73 -1.88
CA ALA A 24 -15.03 5.70 -2.47
C ALA A 24 -14.38 7.03 -2.93
N SER A 25 -13.15 7.31 -2.50
CA SER A 25 -12.46 8.59 -2.73
C SER A 25 -11.29 8.51 -3.72
N MET A 26 -10.94 7.30 -4.14
CA MET A 26 -9.90 7.02 -5.13
C MET A 26 -10.46 7.11 -6.55
N THR A 27 -9.62 7.52 -7.49
CA THR A 27 -10.01 7.51 -8.91
C THR A 27 -9.92 6.10 -9.49
N GLU A 28 -10.62 5.84 -10.60
CA GLU A 28 -10.50 4.56 -11.31
C GLU A 28 -9.09 4.29 -11.82
N ALA A 29 -8.37 5.33 -12.23
CA ALA A 29 -6.95 5.23 -12.59
C ALA A 29 -6.09 4.75 -11.40
N SER A 30 -6.40 5.21 -10.19
CA SER A 30 -5.68 4.82 -8.97
C SER A 30 -5.96 3.37 -8.57
N PHE A 31 -7.15 2.84 -8.89
CA PHE A 31 -7.45 1.43 -8.73
C PHE A 31 -6.72 0.55 -9.73
N GLN A 32 -6.73 0.94 -11.01
CA GLN A 32 -6.01 0.19 -12.03
C GLN A 32 -4.51 0.16 -11.72
N TRP A 33 -3.95 1.33 -11.38
CA TRP A 33 -2.56 1.44 -10.95
C TRP A 33 -2.26 0.50 -9.77
N MET A 34 -3.12 0.46 -8.76
CA MET A 34 -2.95 -0.41 -7.60
C MET A 34 -2.92 -1.89 -7.99
N GLU A 35 -3.89 -2.36 -8.79
CA GLU A 35 -3.96 -3.77 -9.22
C GLU A 35 -2.72 -4.14 -10.06
N ASP A 36 -2.28 -3.27 -10.96
CA ASP A 36 -1.07 -3.49 -11.77
C ASP A 36 0.20 -3.60 -10.90
N ARG A 37 0.29 -2.81 -9.82
CA ARG A 37 1.43 -2.84 -8.89
C ARG A 37 1.43 -4.08 -7.99
N ILE A 38 0.26 -4.55 -7.57
CA ILE A 38 0.13 -5.81 -6.84
C ILE A 38 0.62 -6.95 -7.74
N ALA A 39 0.16 -6.99 -8.99
CA ALA A 39 0.59 -8.00 -9.97
C ALA A 39 2.10 -7.93 -10.23
N THR A 40 2.67 -6.73 -10.42
CA THR A 40 4.11 -6.55 -10.61
C THR A 40 4.92 -7.10 -9.43
N LEU A 41 4.48 -6.83 -8.19
CA LEU A 41 5.19 -7.35 -7.01
C LEU A 41 5.07 -8.88 -6.93
N ASP A 42 3.89 -9.43 -7.20
CA ASP A 42 3.66 -10.87 -7.19
C ASP A 42 4.53 -11.61 -8.22
N GLU A 43 4.69 -11.05 -9.42
CA GLU A 43 5.59 -11.60 -10.44
C GLU A 43 7.05 -11.62 -9.99
N VAL A 44 7.48 -10.64 -9.18
CA VAL A 44 8.87 -10.52 -8.71
C VAL A 44 9.18 -11.46 -7.55
N VAL A 45 8.29 -11.52 -6.54
CA VAL A 45 8.59 -12.22 -5.28
C VAL A 45 7.70 -13.43 -5.00
N ASN A 46 6.71 -13.71 -5.85
CA ASN A 46 5.76 -14.81 -5.74
C ASN A 46 5.12 -14.88 -4.34
N LEU A 47 4.13 -14.03 -4.11
CA LEU A 47 3.49 -13.83 -2.81
C LEU A 47 2.64 -15.05 -2.45
N THR A 48 2.54 -15.35 -1.15
CA THR A 48 1.50 -16.25 -0.65
C THR A 48 0.14 -15.54 -0.58
N ASP A 49 -0.97 -16.28 -0.49
CA ASP A 49 -2.32 -15.71 -0.36
C ASP A 49 -2.43 -14.69 0.81
N ASP A 50 -1.81 -15.01 1.96
CA ASP A 50 -1.76 -14.11 3.12
C ASP A 50 -0.97 -12.82 2.81
N GLN A 51 0.16 -12.96 2.12
CA GLN A 51 0.98 -11.81 1.70
C GLN A 51 0.26 -10.96 0.65
N GLN A 52 -0.47 -11.56 -0.30
CA GLN A 52 -1.26 -10.84 -1.30
C GLN A 52 -2.33 -9.98 -0.64
N THR A 53 -2.99 -10.49 0.39
CA THR A 53 -3.97 -9.73 1.17
C THR A 53 -3.31 -8.52 1.85
N ALA A 54 -2.17 -8.72 2.52
CA ALA A 54 -1.44 -7.64 3.16
C ALA A 54 -0.91 -6.59 2.17
N VAL A 55 -0.35 -7.04 1.04
CA VAL A 55 0.12 -6.19 -0.06
C VAL A 55 -1.01 -5.35 -0.62
N LYS A 56 -2.20 -5.92 -0.80
CA LYS A 56 -3.38 -5.18 -1.26
C LYS A 56 -3.71 -4.03 -0.30
N GLU A 57 -3.78 -4.29 0.99
CA GLU A 57 -4.04 -3.24 1.98
C GLU A 57 -2.96 -2.14 1.99
N ILE A 58 -1.69 -2.52 1.92
CA ILE A 58 -0.56 -1.59 1.85
C ILE A 58 -0.68 -0.70 0.60
N THR A 59 -0.98 -1.31 -0.55
CA THR A 59 -1.03 -0.62 -1.85
C THR A 59 -2.23 0.31 -1.93
N VAL A 60 -3.40 -0.09 -1.42
CA VAL A 60 -4.60 0.77 -1.29
C VAL A 60 -4.26 2.02 -0.47
N ARG A 61 -3.63 1.84 0.71
CA ARG A 61 -3.27 2.96 1.58
C ARG A 61 -2.29 3.92 0.91
N TYR A 62 -1.30 3.38 0.19
CA TYR A 62 -0.36 4.18 -0.57
C TYR A 62 -1.08 4.97 -1.68
N ALA A 63 -1.86 4.31 -2.52
CA ALA A 63 -2.56 4.93 -3.64
C ALA A 63 -3.52 6.04 -3.17
N TYR A 64 -4.28 5.79 -2.11
CA TYR A 64 -5.13 6.79 -1.47
C TYR A 64 -4.34 8.03 -1.02
N ARG A 65 -3.17 7.84 -0.40
CA ARG A 65 -2.32 8.95 0.06
C ARG A 65 -1.73 9.73 -1.11
N VAL A 66 -1.32 9.06 -2.18
CA VAL A 66 -0.85 9.72 -3.42
C VAL A 66 -1.98 10.54 -4.04
N ASP A 67 -3.18 9.98 -4.20
CA ASP A 67 -4.36 10.71 -4.69
C ASP A 67 -4.66 11.95 -3.84
N ALA A 68 -4.58 11.83 -2.51
CA ALA A 68 -4.79 12.94 -1.60
C ALA A 68 -3.69 14.01 -1.70
N LEU A 69 -2.45 13.63 -2.02
CA LEU A 69 -1.37 14.59 -2.30
C LEU A 69 -1.60 15.31 -3.62
N LEU A 70 -1.99 14.61 -4.68
CA LEU A 70 -2.23 15.18 -6.01
C LEU A 70 -3.38 16.20 -6.03
N LYS A 71 -4.33 16.10 -5.08
CA LYS A 71 -5.43 17.05 -4.92
C LYS A 71 -5.03 18.34 -4.18
N LYS A 72 -3.83 18.41 -3.60
CA LYS A 72 -3.33 19.58 -2.89
C LYS A 72 -2.56 20.48 -3.84
N ASP A 73 -2.75 21.78 -3.70
CA ASP A 73 -1.91 22.76 -4.38
C ASP A 73 -0.55 22.84 -3.68
N MET A 74 0.50 22.36 -4.34
CA MET A 74 1.86 22.34 -3.83
C MET A 74 2.90 22.43 -4.95
N GLU A 75 4.05 22.99 -4.61
CA GLU A 75 5.19 23.09 -5.52
C GLU A 75 5.64 21.69 -6.01
N PRO A 76 5.99 21.52 -7.30
CA PRO A 76 6.35 20.22 -7.87
C PRO A 76 7.47 19.49 -7.13
N GLU A 77 8.50 20.21 -6.66
CA GLU A 77 9.61 19.61 -5.90
C GLU A 77 9.15 19.02 -4.56
N LYS A 78 8.21 19.69 -3.88
CA LYS A 78 7.64 19.19 -2.62
C LYS A 78 6.73 17.99 -2.87
N LEU A 79 5.97 18.01 -3.98
CA LEU A 79 5.15 16.86 -4.38
C LEU A 79 6.03 15.65 -4.66
N ALA A 80 7.12 15.82 -5.41
CA ALA A 80 8.07 14.74 -5.70
C ALA A 80 8.71 14.18 -4.43
N MET A 81 9.11 15.05 -3.49
CA MET A 81 9.64 14.63 -2.19
C MET A 81 8.60 13.79 -1.40
N HIS A 82 7.36 14.26 -1.31
CA HIS A 82 6.31 13.53 -0.60
C HIS A 82 5.94 12.20 -1.28
N LYS A 83 5.92 12.13 -2.62
CA LYS A 83 5.74 10.86 -3.36
C LYS A 83 6.89 9.89 -3.03
N ASN A 84 8.13 10.39 -2.99
CA ASN A 84 9.28 9.57 -2.60
C ASN A 84 9.19 9.07 -1.16
N ASP A 85 8.80 9.91 -0.19
CA ASP A 85 8.63 9.49 1.21
C ASP A 85 7.56 8.40 1.33
N LEU A 86 6.40 8.58 0.67
CA LEU A 86 5.37 7.55 0.63
C LEU A 86 5.87 6.25 0.00
N PHE A 87 6.71 6.33 -1.03
CA PHE A 87 7.27 5.16 -1.69
C PHE A 87 8.17 4.39 -0.71
N GLN A 88 9.03 5.09 0.04
CA GLN A 88 9.87 4.47 1.05
C GLN A 88 9.01 3.79 2.14
N TYR A 89 7.96 4.44 2.62
CA TYR A 89 7.04 3.83 3.58
C TYR A 89 6.38 2.56 3.04
N ARG A 90 5.97 2.55 1.76
CA ARG A 90 5.43 1.33 1.12
C ARG A 90 6.46 0.22 1.07
N MET A 91 7.71 0.53 0.73
CA MET A 91 8.79 -0.46 0.70
C MET A 91 9.07 -1.03 2.09
N ASP A 92 9.06 -0.21 3.12
CA ASP A 92 9.25 -0.68 4.49
C ASP A 92 8.08 -1.55 4.96
N ASP A 93 6.85 -1.22 4.58
CA ASP A 93 5.68 -2.08 4.81
C ASP A 93 5.82 -3.45 4.11
N TYR A 94 6.31 -3.49 2.86
CA TYR A 94 6.61 -4.75 2.17
C TYR A 94 7.70 -5.55 2.90
N LYS A 95 8.77 -4.88 3.37
CA LYS A 95 9.85 -5.59 4.05
C LYS A 95 9.42 -6.28 5.34
N ASN A 96 8.37 -5.77 5.99
CA ASN A 96 7.83 -6.35 7.21
C ASN A 96 6.99 -7.63 6.97
N ILE A 97 6.55 -7.88 5.73
CA ILE A 97 5.69 -9.03 5.40
C ILE A 97 6.36 -10.07 4.50
N LEU A 98 7.47 -9.71 3.84
CA LEU A 98 8.23 -10.59 2.97
C LEU A 98 9.24 -11.43 3.74
N THR A 99 9.50 -12.64 3.26
CA THR A 99 10.58 -13.49 3.77
C THR A 99 11.95 -12.95 3.34
N PRO A 100 13.05 -13.34 4.01
CA PRO A 100 14.40 -12.91 3.61
C PRO A 100 14.74 -13.20 2.13
N SER A 101 14.30 -14.33 1.59
CA SER A 101 14.53 -14.64 0.17
C SER A 101 13.73 -13.74 -0.77
N GLN A 102 12.49 -13.43 -0.43
CA GLN A 102 11.65 -12.49 -1.18
C GLN A 102 12.18 -11.06 -1.09
N LEU A 103 12.77 -10.67 0.05
CA LEU A 103 13.43 -9.38 0.23
C LEU A 103 14.61 -9.20 -0.73
N SER A 104 15.45 -10.23 -0.87
CA SER A 104 16.55 -10.17 -1.84
C SER A 104 16.05 -9.99 -3.28
N LEU A 105 14.99 -10.71 -3.66
CA LEU A 105 14.37 -10.53 -4.98
C LEU A 105 13.77 -9.13 -5.17
N LEU A 106 13.13 -8.58 -4.13
CA LEU A 106 12.61 -7.22 -4.13
C LEU A 106 13.73 -6.18 -4.36
N GLU A 107 14.84 -6.31 -3.64
CA GLU A 107 15.99 -5.41 -3.74
C GLU A 107 16.66 -5.47 -5.11
N GLU A 108 16.80 -6.67 -5.69
CA GLU A 108 17.33 -6.88 -7.04
C GLU A 108 16.46 -6.27 -8.13
N ASN A 109 15.15 -6.15 -7.89
CA ASN A 109 14.16 -5.66 -8.85
C ASN A 109 13.58 -4.29 -8.48
N MET A 110 14.26 -3.55 -7.59
CA MET A 110 13.77 -2.27 -7.06
C MET A 110 13.44 -1.23 -8.15
N GLU A 111 14.15 -1.26 -9.28
CA GLU A 111 13.90 -0.33 -10.39
C GLU A 111 12.51 -0.48 -11.01
N LEU A 112 11.97 -1.70 -11.07
CA LEU A 112 10.62 -1.97 -11.59
C LEU A 112 9.54 -1.32 -10.72
N LEU A 113 9.82 -1.19 -9.42
CA LEU A 113 8.93 -0.58 -8.43
C LEU A 113 9.14 0.94 -8.31
N GLN A 114 10.34 1.44 -8.63
CA GLN A 114 10.66 2.88 -8.60
C GLN A 114 10.18 3.67 -9.82
N ALA A 115 9.84 3.00 -10.93
CA ALA A 115 9.24 3.65 -12.09
C ALA A 115 8.07 4.58 -11.70
N ASP A 116 7.37 4.23 -10.61
CA ASP A 116 6.30 4.96 -9.93
C ASP A 116 6.59 6.44 -9.56
N ASN A 117 7.86 6.83 -9.38
CA ASN A 117 8.25 8.19 -8.92
C ASN A 117 8.88 9.08 -10.00
N LYS A 118 9.05 8.57 -11.23
CA LYS A 118 9.76 9.30 -12.30
C LYS A 118 8.83 10.11 -13.21
N GLU A 119 7.51 9.94 -13.08
CA GLU A 119 6.47 10.76 -13.71
C GLU A 119 5.84 11.73 -12.70
#